data_AF-A0A4Q5PRX0-F1
#
_entry.id   AF-A0A4Q5PRX0-F1
#
_cell.length_a   1.000
_cell.length_b   1.000
_cell.length_c   1.000
_cell.angle_alpha   90.00
_cell.angle_beta   90.00
_cell.angle_gamma   90.00
#
_symmetry.space_group_name_H-M   'P 1'
#
loop_
_entity.id
_entity.type
_entity.pdbx_description
1 polymer ?
#
loop_
_entity_poly.entity_id
_entity_poly.type
_entity_poly.pdbx_seq_one_letter_code
_entity_poly.pdbx_strand_id
1 'polypeptide(L)'
;VEAVPLVVLGGAGLVMFGMVAATGARILTAVDFKTNTYNLFIVAISVGFGMIPLVAPNFFKALPHDLHPLLESGILLSALVAVVLNAFFNGVGSAETAQAEAAGAAAAASH
;
A
#
# COMPACT_ATOMS: atom_id res chain seq x y z
N VAL A 1 30.05 20.26 6.99
CA VAL A 1 30.78 18.99 6.79
C VAL A 1 29.73 17.89 6.80
N GLU A 2 29.22 17.54 5.64
CA GLU A 2 28.25 16.46 5.45
C GLU A 2 29.03 15.16 5.25
N ALA A 3 29.55 14.61 6.35
CA ALA A 3 30.42 13.43 6.34
C ALA A 3 29.67 12.17 6.78
N VAL A 4 28.44 11.96 6.29
CA VAL A 4 27.80 10.64 6.38
C VAL A 4 28.13 9.89 5.09
N PRO A 5 28.90 8.79 5.13
CA PRO A 5 29.22 8.00 3.94
C PRO A 5 27.94 7.53 3.24
N LEU A 6 27.87 7.67 1.91
CA LEU A 6 26.71 7.23 1.10
C LEU A 6 26.30 5.78 1.37
N VAL A 7 27.27 4.93 1.72
CA VAL A 7 27.03 3.52 2.08
C VAL A 7 26.21 3.36 3.37
N VAL A 8 26.38 4.27 4.34
CA VAL A 8 25.63 4.29 5.61
C VAL A 8 24.22 4.84 5.37
N LEU A 9 24.08 5.86 4.53
CA LEU A 9 22.78 6.41 4.15
C LEU A 9 21.95 5.39 3.36
N GLY A 10 22.60 4.63 2.46
CA GLY A 10 21.98 3.51 1.75
C GLY A 10 21.55 2.38 2.70
N GLY A 11 22.39 2.02 3.68
CA GLY A 11 22.05 1.03 4.71
C GLY A 11 20.88 1.47 5.59
N ALA A 12 20.88 2.71 6.05
CA ALA A 12 19.78 3.30 6.81
C ALA A 12 18.47 3.33 6.00
N GLY A 13 18.55 3.69 4.71
CA GLY A 13 17.40 3.68 3.80
C GLY A 13 16.81 2.29 3.63
N LEU A 14 17.65 1.26 3.45
CA LEU A 14 17.19 -0.12 3.32
C LEU A 14 16.46 -0.60 4.58
N VAL A 15 16.99 -0.29 5.77
CA VAL A 15 16.34 -0.63 7.04
C VAL A 15 15.00 0.10 7.20
N MET A 16 14.94 1.39 6.86
CA MET A 16 13.71 2.18 6.95
C MET A 16 12.62 1.62 6.02
N PHE A 17 12.93 1.37 4.75
CA PHE A 17 11.98 0.77 3.81
C PHE A 17 11.60 -0.67 4.22
N GLY A 18 12.55 -1.45 4.75
CA GLY A 18 12.30 -2.80 5.24
C GLY A 18 11.32 -2.84 6.41
N MET A 19 11.48 -1.94 7.39
CA MET A 19 10.54 -1.80 8.51
C MET A 19 9.15 -1.38 8.04
N VAL A 20 9.05 -0.43 7.11
CA VAL A 20 7.76 -0.02 6.52
C VAL A 20 7.06 -1.20 5.85
N ALA A 21 7.79 -2.01 5.07
CA ALA A 21 7.24 -3.20 4.43
C ALA A 21 6.80 -4.27 5.45
N ALA A 22 7.59 -4.50 6.50
CA ALA A 22 7.28 -5.45 7.57
C ALA A 22 6.02 -5.03 8.35
N THR A 23 5.90 -3.74 8.69
CA THR A 23 4.69 -3.20 9.33
C THR A 23 3.47 -3.35 8.43
N GLY A 24 3.61 -3.12 7.12
CA GLY A 24 2.53 -3.39 6.16
C GLY A 24 2.08 -4.85 6.18
N ALA A 25 3.02 -5.81 6.16
CA ALA A 25 2.70 -7.23 6.26
C ALA A 25 2.02 -7.58 7.59
N ARG A 26 2.48 -7.01 8.71
CA ARG A 26 1.86 -7.19 10.04
C ARG A 26 0.42 -6.69 10.06
N ILE A 27 0.12 -5.54 9.48
CA ILE A 27 -1.25 -5.02 9.39
C ILE A 27 -2.14 -5.99 8.62
N LEU A 28 -1.65 -6.56 7.51
CA LEU A 28 -2.41 -7.55 6.73
C LEU A 28 -2.72 -8.81 7.56
N THR A 29 -1.83 -9.25 8.45
CA THR A 29 -2.11 -10.42 9.31
C THR A 29 -3.24 -10.22 10.32
N ALA A 30 -3.62 -8.98 10.63
CA ALA A 30 -4.75 -8.69 11.51
C ALA A 30 -6.10 -8.86 10.81
N VAL A 31 -6.13 -8.95 9.47
CA VAL A 31 -7.35 -9.11 8.67
C VAL A 31 -7.77 -10.56 8.62
N ASP A 32 -9.08 -10.82 8.74
CA ASP A 32 -9.63 -12.17 8.58
C ASP A 32 -9.67 -12.57 7.09
N PHE A 33 -8.76 -13.47 6.70
CA PHE A 33 -8.72 -14.11 5.38
C PHE A 33 -9.39 -15.50 5.34
N LYS A 34 -9.71 -16.09 6.49
CA LYS A 34 -10.28 -17.45 6.57
C LYS A 34 -11.78 -17.44 6.39
N THR A 35 -12.46 -16.47 6.99
CA THR A 35 -13.92 -16.36 6.98
C THR A 35 -14.39 -15.59 5.74
N ASN A 36 -13.60 -14.61 5.28
CA ASN A 36 -13.95 -13.76 4.15
C ASN A 36 -12.87 -13.82 3.05
N THR A 37 -13.05 -14.73 2.09
CA THR A 37 -12.12 -14.92 0.96
C THR A 37 -12.01 -13.67 0.08
N TYR A 38 -13.01 -12.77 0.09
CA TYR A 38 -12.94 -11.53 -0.68
C TYR A 38 -11.80 -10.62 -0.20
N ASN A 39 -11.46 -10.63 1.09
CA ASN A 39 -10.32 -9.86 1.62
C ASN A 39 -9.00 -10.28 0.97
N LEU A 40 -8.81 -11.58 0.74
CA LEU A 40 -7.62 -12.09 0.06
C LEU A 40 -7.56 -11.65 -1.41
N PHE A 41 -8.70 -11.68 -2.11
CA PHE A 41 -8.80 -11.20 -3.49
C PHE A 41 -8.51 -9.70 -3.59
N ILE A 42 -9.07 -8.89 -2.69
CA ILE A 42 -8.84 -7.44 -2.65
C ILE A 42 -7.34 -7.14 -2.55
N VAL A 43 -6.64 -7.80 -1.61
CA VAL A 43 -5.20 -7.63 -1.39
C VAL A 43 -4.37 -8.13 -2.58
N ALA A 44 -4.68 -9.31 -3.13
CA ALA A 44 -3.94 -9.86 -4.26
C ALA A 44 -4.05 -8.98 -5.50
N ILE A 45 -5.24 -8.49 -5.80
CA ILE A 45 -5.49 -7.63 -6.96
C ILE A 45 -4.85 -6.25 -6.75
N SER A 46 -5.01 -5.62 -5.58
CA SER A 46 -4.45 -4.29 -5.32
C SER A 46 -2.92 -4.28 -5.43
N VAL A 47 -2.24 -5.27 -4.84
CA VAL A 47 -0.79 -5.41 -4.95
C VAL A 47 -0.37 -5.66 -6.40
N GLY A 48 -1.10 -6.51 -7.13
CA GLY A 48 -0.87 -6.74 -8.56
C GLY A 48 -0.95 -5.46 -9.39
N PHE A 49 -1.97 -4.63 -9.17
CA PHE A 49 -2.11 -3.34 -9.83
C PHE A 49 -1.02 -2.35 -9.43
N GLY A 50 -0.63 -2.31 -8.15
CA GLY A 50 0.44 -1.46 -7.65
C GLY A 50 1.82 -1.76 -8.26
N MET A 51 2.04 -2.98 -8.75
CA MET A 51 3.27 -3.35 -9.45
C MET A 51 3.28 -2.91 -10.91
N ILE A 52 2.15 -2.58 -11.53
CA ILE A 52 2.07 -2.24 -12.97
C ILE A 52 3.07 -1.14 -13.38
N PRO A 53 3.23 -0.02 -12.65
CA PRO A 53 4.20 1.02 -13.04
C PRO A 53 5.65 0.53 -13.00
N LEU A 54 5.96 -0.45 -12.15
CA LEU A 54 7.29 -1.07 -12.05
C LEU A 54 7.56 -2.05 -13.21
N VAL A 55 6.58 -2.91 -13.56
CA VAL A 55 6.77 -3.94 -14.60
C VAL A 55 6.56 -3.38 -16.02
N ALA A 56 5.69 -2.39 -16.16
CA ALA A 56 5.31 -1.82 -17.45
C ALA A 56 5.20 -0.28 -17.36
N PRO A 57 6.34 0.44 -17.26
CA PRO A 57 6.34 1.91 -17.19
C PRO A 57 5.75 2.58 -18.44
N ASN A 58 5.68 1.85 -19.56
CA ASN A 58 5.11 2.32 -20.81
C ASN A 58 3.59 2.07 -20.94
N PHE A 59 2.96 1.40 -19.98
CA PHE A 59 1.54 1.01 -20.07
C PHE A 59 0.60 2.22 -20.07
N PHE A 60 1.02 3.34 -19.45
CA PHE A 60 0.23 4.56 -19.34
C PHE A 60 0.58 5.63 -20.39
N LYS A 61 1.40 5.30 -21.40
CA LYS A 61 1.77 6.24 -22.49
C LYS A 61 0.59 6.73 -23.34
N ALA A 62 -0.50 5.99 -23.36
CA ALA A 62 -1.71 6.33 -24.12
C ALA A 62 -2.74 7.13 -23.29
N LEU A 63 -2.45 7.46 -22.03
CA LEU A 63 -3.38 8.14 -21.13
C LEU A 63 -3.10 9.65 -21.02
N PRO A 64 -4.15 10.47 -20.76
CA PRO A 64 -4.05 11.92 -20.68
C PRO A 64 -3.07 12.40 -19.60
N HIS A 65 -2.42 13.54 -19.87
CA HIS A 65 -1.30 14.07 -19.08
C HIS A 65 -1.64 14.35 -17.61
N ASP A 66 -2.91 14.67 -17.30
CA ASP A 66 -3.37 14.94 -15.94
C ASP A 66 -3.37 13.70 -15.02
N LEU A 67 -3.46 12.50 -15.60
CA LEU A 67 -3.49 11.25 -14.85
C LEU A 67 -2.08 10.63 -14.71
N HIS A 68 -1.11 11.05 -15.52
CA HIS A 68 0.24 10.50 -15.53
C HIS A 68 0.91 10.43 -14.14
N PRO A 69 0.90 11.52 -13.34
CA PRO A 69 1.59 11.51 -12.03
C PRO A 69 0.94 10.55 -11.02
N LEU A 70 -0.37 10.35 -11.12
CA LEU A 70 -1.12 9.46 -10.22
C LEU A 70 -0.92 8.00 -10.59
N LEU A 71 -0.86 7.68 -11.89
CA LEU A 71 -0.67 6.30 -12.37
C LEU A 71 0.80 5.85 -12.36
N GLU A 72 1.77 6.75 -12.37
CA GLU A 72 3.18 6.39 -12.11
C GLU A 72 3.41 5.96 -10.66
N SER A 73 2.60 6.44 -9.72
CA SER A 73 2.69 6.05 -8.31
C SER A 73 2.01 4.71 -8.05
N GLY A 74 2.78 3.63 -8.06
CA GLY A 74 2.29 2.27 -7.77
C GLY A 74 1.65 2.12 -6.38
N ILE A 75 2.12 2.90 -5.40
CA ILE A 75 1.55 2.91 -4.04
C ILE A 75 0.13 3.49 -4.08
N LEU A 76 -0.06 4.60 -4.78
CA LEU A 76 -1.36 5.26 -4.90
C LEU A 76 -2.33 4.38 -5.68
N LEU A 77 -1.88 3.80 -6.79
CA LEU A 77 -2.69 2.90 -7.60
C LEU A 77 -3.14 1.67 -6.80
N SER A 78 -2.23 1.06 -6.03
CA SER A 78 -2.56 -0.04 -5.12
C SER A 78 -3.61 0.36 -4.09
N ALA A 79 -3.42 1.50 -3.41
CA ALA A 79 -4.35 1.99 -2.40
C ALA A 79 -5.74 2.28 -2.99
N LEU A 80 -5.80 2.93 -4.15
CA LEU A 80 -7.06 3.26 -4.82
C LEU A 80 -7.81 1.99 -5.23
N VAL A 81 -7.13 1.01 -5.82
CA VAL A 81 -7.72 -0.29 -6.18
C VAL A 81 -8.19 -1.03 -4.92
N ALA A 82 -7.39 -1.05 -3.85
CA ALA A 82 -7.76 -1.69 -2.58
C ALA A 82 -9.03 -1.10 -1.98
N VAL A 83 -9.13 0.24 -1.92
CA VAL A 83 -10.30 0.94 -1.37
C VAL A 83 -11.55 0.67 -2.22
N VAL A 84 -11.44 0.78 -3.54
CA VAL A 84 -12.57 0.56 -4.46
C VAL A 84 -13.08 -0.88 -4.36
N LEU A 85 -12.18 -1.87 -4.39
CA LEU A 85 -12.56 -3.27 -4.28
C LEU A 85 -13.10 -3.61 -2.87
N ASN A 86 -12.51 -3.05 -1.80
CA ASN A 86 -13.01 -3.24 -0.45
C ASN A 86 -14.44 -2.70 -0.30
N ALA A 87 -14.72 -1.49 -0.80
CA ALA A 87 -16.05 -0.90 -0.80
C ALA A 87 -17.05 -1.71 -1.63
N PHE A 88 -16.62 -2.29 -2.76
CA PHE A 88 -17.49 -3.08 -3.64
C PHE A 88 -17.82 -4.46 -3.08
N PHE A 89 -16.83 -5.20 -2.54
CA PHE A 89 -17.00 -6.57 -2.08
C PHE A 89 -17.43 -6.69 -0.62
N ASN A 90 -16.90 -5.84 0.26
CA ASN A 90 -17.18 -5.91 1.70
C ASN A 90 -18.25 -4.90 2.14
N GLY A 91 -18.66 -3.99 1.25
CA GLY A 91 -19.56 -2.88 1.57
C GLY A 91 -18.89 -1.82 2.44
N VAL A 92 -19.53 -0.66 2.56
CA VAL A 92 -19.14 0.36 3.56
C VAL A 92 -19.52 -0.15 4.95
N GLY A 93 -18.59 -0.82 5.62
CA GLY A 93 -18.71 -1.18 7.03
C GLY A 93 -18.89 0.07 7.91
N SER A 94 -19.44 -0.13 9.13
CA SER A 94 -19.67 0.98 10.07
C SER A 94 -18.38 1.78 10.29
N ALA A 95 -18.44 3.10 10.11
CA ALA A 95 -17.28 4.00 10.21
C ALA A 95 -16.56 3.91 11.56
N GLU A 96 -17.25 3.42 12.58
CA GLU A 96 -16.76 3.25 13.95
C GLU A 96 -15.71 2.13 14.07
N THR A 97 -15.90 0.99 13.38
CA THR A 97 -14.89 -0.09 13.34
C THR A 97 -13.68 0.30 12.49
N ALA A 98 -13.92 0.98 11.36
CA ALA A 98 -12.83 1.48 10.52
C ALA A 98 -11.94 2.52 11.23
N GLN A 99 -12.54 3.40 12.06
CA GLN A 99 -11.77 4.36 12.88
C GLN A 99 -10.98 3.67 14.00
N ALA A 100 -11.55 2.65 14.65
CA ALA A 100 -10.84 1.90 15.68
C ALA A 100 -9.63 1.14 15.12
N GLU A 101 -9.78 0.54 13.94
CA GLU A 101 -8.69 -0.17 13.24
C GLU A 101 -7.64 0.81 12.69
N ALA A 102 -8.07 1.96 12.14
CA ALA A 102 -7.17 3.00 11.67
C ALA A 102 -6.36 3.64 12.82
N ALA A 103 -6.98 3.84 13.99
CA ALA A 103 -6.29 4.32 15.18
C ALA A 103 -5.25 3.31 15.69
N GLY A 104 -5.57 2.02 15.66
CA GLY A 104 -4.62 0.94 15.97
C GLY A 104 -3.43 0.87 14.98
N ALA A 105 -3.69 1.08 13.70
CA ALA A 105 -2.65 1.11 12.66
C ALA A 105 -1.74 2.35 12.78
N ALA A 106 -2.31 3.53 13.10
CA ALA A 106 -1.55 4.76 13.31
C ALA A 106 -0.62 4.66 14.53
N ALA A 107 -1.07 4.02 15.61
CA ALA A 107 -0.25 3.79 16.81
C ALA A 107 0.94 2.84 16.54
N ALA A 108 0.80 1.90 15.60
CA ALA A 108 1.89 1.00 15.18
C ALA A 108 2.94 1.67 14.28
N ALA A 109 2.61 2.80 13.64
CA ALA A 109 3.53 3.57 12.80
C ALA A 109 4.42 4.54 13.60
N SER A 110 4.07 4.81 14.86
CA SER A 110 4.81 5.67 15.79
C SER A 110 5.91 4.96 16.58
N HIS A 111 6.27 3.72 16.23
CA HIS A 111 7.25 2.91 16.94
C HIS A 111 8.34 2.34 16.04
#